data_AF-A0A951U9S5-F1
#
_entry.id   AF-A0A951U9S5-F1
#
_cell.length_a   1.000
_cell.length_b   1.000
_cell.length_c   1.000
_cell.angle_alpha   90.00
_cell.angle_beta   90.00
_cell.angle_gamma   90.00
#
_symmetry.space_group_name_H-M   'P 1'
#
loop_
_entity.id
_entity.type
_entity.pdbx_description
1 polymer ?
#
loop_
_entity_poly.entity_id
_entity_poly.type
_entity_poly.pdbx_seq_one_letter_code
_entity_poly.pdbx_strand_id
1 'polypeptide(L)'
;MKKSKATEALRVATDIAAIKAALHKRGYRLRKQPKQPVWKVIITPDYFYKLTYQPAPISTWVFHPQDNDTRYQTIEVIIQHAIKKQPANLIRTAS
;
A
#
# COMPACT_ATOMS: atom_id res chain seq x y z
N MET A 1 -5.71 17.81 18.49
CA MET A 1 -6.05 17.95 17.05
C MET A 1 -6.47 16.59 16.49
N LYS A 2 -7.77 16.39 16.18
CA LYS A 2 -8.24 15.18 15.50
C LYS A 2 -7.85 15.28 14.03
N LYS A 3 -6.82 14.55 13.58
CA LYS A 3 -6.65 14.32 12.14
C LYS A 3 -7.91 13.58 11.67
N SER A 4 -8.72 14.25 10.85
CA SER A 4 -10.03 13.76 10.43
C SER A 4 -9.89 12.45 9.65
N LYS A 5 -10.76 11.47 9.91
CA LYS A 5 -10.80 10.17 9.20
C LYS A 5 -10.76 10.31 7.67
N ALA A 6 -11.32 11.41 7.14
CA ALA A 6 -11.30 11.75 5.72
C ALA A 6 -9.88 11.94 5.15
N THR A 7 -8.96 12.54 5.91
CA THR A 7 -7.57 12.76 5.49
C THR A 7 -6.79 11.45 5.43
N GLU A 8 -7.08 10.52 6.35
CA GLU A 8 -6.43 9.20 6.37
C GLU A 8 -6.93 8.33 5.21
N ALA A 9 -8.24 8.34 4.93
CA ALA A 9 -8.79 7.64 3.77
C ALA A 9 -8.21 8.14 2.44
N LEU A 10 -8.01 9.46 2.31
CA LEU A 10 -7.36 10.06 1.14
C LEU A 10 -5.91 9.60 1.00
N ARG A 11 -5.15 9.63 2.10
CA ARG A 11 -3.76 9.14 2.13
C ARG A 11 -3.67 7.68 1.69
N VAL A 12 -4.52 6.81 2.25
CA VAL A 12 -4.58 5.39 1.89
C VAL A 12 -4.88 5.21 0.41
N ALA A 13 -5.79 6.00 -0.16
CA ALA A 13 -6.10 5.92 -1.59
C ALA A 13 -4.90 6.33 -2.47
N THR A 14 -4.18 7.40 -2.11
CA THR A 14 -2.97 7.84 -2.82
C THR A 14 -1.85 6.81 -2.70
N ASP A 15 -1.60 6.28 -1.51
CA ASP A 15 -0.59 5.25 -1.27
C ASP A 15 -0.89 4.00 -2.11
N ILE A 16 -2.15 3.54 -2.15
CA ILE A 16 -2.54 2.39 -2.97
C ILE A 16 -2.33 2.64 -4.46
N ALA A 17 -2.59 3.85 -4.96
CA ALA A 17 -2.34 4.19 -6.35
C ALA A 17 -0.84 4.12 -6.68
N ALA A 18 0.02 4.67 -5.81
CA ALA A 18 1.46 4.62 -5.95
C ALA A 18 2.00 3.19 -5.88
N ILE A 19 1.55 2.41 -4.89
CA ILE A 19 1.91 1.00 -4.71
C ILE A 19 1.50 0.18 -5.93
N LYS A 20 0.27 0.35 -6.42
CA LYS A 20 -0.22 -0.33 -7.62
C LYS A 20 0.66 -0.03 -8.84
N ALA A 21 1.00 1.25 -9.05
CA ALA A 21 1.86 1.65 -10.16
C ALA A 21 3.27 1.07 -10.06
N ALA A 22 3.86 1.08 -8.86
CA ALA A 22 5.20 0.54 -8.63
C ALA A 22 5.26 -0.98 -8.80
N LEU A 23 4.25 -1.70 -8.31
CA LEU A 23 4.11 -3.15 -8.48
C LEU A 23 3.89 -3.54 -9.95
N HIS A 24 3.03 -2.81 -10.66
CA HIS A 24 2.74 -3.06 -12.08
C HIS A 24 3.99 -2.93 -12.96
N LYS A 25 4.87 -1.95 -12.68
CA LYS A 25 6.16 -1.79 -13.36
C LYS A 25 7.08 -3.00 -13.22
N ARG A 26 6.90 -3.82 -12.19
CA ARG A 26 7.68 -5.05 -11.95
C ARG A 26 6.90 -6.32 -12.30
N GLY A 27 5.75 -6.20 -12.98
CA GLY A 27 4.92 -7.34 -13.39
C GLY A 27 3.97 -7.89 -12.33
N TYR A 28 3.94 -7.30 -11.13
CA TYR A 28 3.04 -7.73 -10.05
C TYR A 28 1.67 -7.07 -10.15
N ARG A 29 0.65 -7.76 -9.64
CA ARG A 29 -0.74 -7.24 -9.64
C ARG A 29 -1.22 -6.99 -8.22
N LEU A 30 -1.92 -5.87 -8.03
CA LEU A 30 -2.57 -5.51 -6.76
C LEU A 30 -4.08 -5.59 -6.90
N ARG A 31 -4.75 -6.34 -6.03
CA ARG A 31 -6.23 -6.47 -6.01
C ARG A 31 -6.79 -6.17 -4.63
N LYS A 32 -7.69 -5.19 -4.53
CA LYS A 32 -8.43 -4.92 -3.29
C LYS A 32 -9.41 -6.07 -3.00
N GLN A 33 -9.46 -6.52 -1.75
CA GLN A 33 -10.48 -7.47 -1.32
C GLN A 33 -11.82 -6.77 -1.09
N PRO A 34 -12.94 -7.37 -1.52
CA PRO A 34 -14.25 -6.80 -1.27
C PRO A 34 -14.53 -6.77 0.24
N LYS A 35 -15.14 -5.68 0.71
CA LYS A 35 -15.59 -5.48 2.10
C LYS A 35 -14.47 -5.49 3.16
N GLN A 36 -13.19 -5.47 2.78
CA GLN A 36 -12.07 -5.46 3.72
C GLN A 36 -10.99 -4.44 3.33
N PRO A 37 -10.31 -3.80 4.28
CA PRO A 37 -9.14 -2.94 4.03
C PRO A 37 -7.88 -3.79 3.80
N VAL A 38 -7.99 -4.78 2.91
CA VAL A 38 -6.91 -5.72 2.58
C VAL A 38 -6.73 -5.72 1.07
N TRP A 39 -5.48 -5.70 0.63
CA TRP A 39 -5.10 -5.81 -0.77
C TRP A 39 -4.24 -7.06 -0.96
N LYS A 40 -4.50 -7.83 -2.01
CA LYS A 40 -3.68 -8.97 -2.41
C LYS A 40 -2.62 -8.49 -3.39
N VAL A 41 -1.35 -8.71 -3.06
CA VAL A 41 -0.24 -8.61 -4.02
C VAL A 41 -0.05 -9.98 -4.63
N ILE A 42 -0.47 -10.12 -5.87
CA ILE A 42 -0.43 -11.37 -6.64
C ILE A 42 0.93 -11.43 -7.33
N ILE A 43 1.70 -12.48 -7.01
CA ILE A 43 3.04 -12.73 -7.54
C ILE A 43 2.94 -13.76 -8.67
N THR A 44 2.26 -14.86 -8.38
CA THR A 44 1.85 -15.89 -9.35
C THR A 44 0.37 -16.20 -9.14
N PRO A 45 -0.29 -16.97 -10.03
CA PRO A 45 -1.68 -17.37 -9.84
C PRO A 45 -1.96 -18.04 -8.49
N ASP A 46 -1.01 -18.83 -7.99
CA ASP A 46 -1.16 -19.61 -6.75
C ASP A 46 -0.50 -18.95 -5.53
N TYR A 47 0.28 -17.89 -5.73
CA TYR A 47 1.04 -17.24 -4.65
C TYR A 47 0.76 -15.74 -4.58
N PHE A 48 0.25 -15.33 -3.42
CA PHE A 48 -0.05 -13.94 -3.12
C PHE A 48 0.27 -13.60 -1.67
N TYR A 49 0.59 -12.33 -1.45
CA TYR A 49 0.71 -11.74 -0.13
C TYR A 49 -0.48 -10.85 0.17
N LYS A 50 -0.75 -10.61 1.45
CA LYS A 50 -1.78 -9.68 1.92
C LYS A 50 -1.11 -8.40 2.43
N LEU A 51 -1.47 -7.29 1.84
CA LEU A 51 -1.12 -5.94 2.26
C LEU A 51 -2.31 -5.34 3.02
N THR A 52 -2.09 -4.89 4.25
CA THR A 52 -3.12 -4.28 5.10
C THR A 52 -2.67 -2.90 5.55
N TYR A 53 -3.63 -1.98 5.67
CA TYR A 53 -3.37 -0.69 6.29
C TYR A 53 -3.78 -0.74 7.75
N GLN A 54 -2.83 -0.54 8.66
CA GLN A 54 -3.11 -0.34 10.07
C GLN A 54 -3.39 1.15 10.31
N PRO A 55 -4.63 1.53 10.70
CA PRO A 55 -4.96 2.92 11.00
C PRO A 55 -4.21 3.41 12.25
N ALA A 56 -4.41 4.67 12.63
CA ALA A 56 -3.83 5.27 13.83
C ALA A 56 -3.92 4.32 15.06
N PRO A 57 -2.87 4.25 15.91
CA PRO A 57 -1.78 5.23 16.05
C PRO A 57 -0.57 5.04 15.13
N ILE A 58 -0.45 3.90 14.44
CA ILE A 58 0.76 3.57 13.66
C ILE A 58 0.65 4.09 12.22
N SER A 59 -0.57 4.13 11.64
CA SER A 59 -0.85 4.64 10.28
C SER A 59 0.11 4.06 9.23
N THR A 60 0.34 2.74 9.26
CA THR A 60 1.37 2.04 8.48
C THR A 60 0.80 0.90 7.64
N TRP A 61 1.54 0.53 6.60
CA TRP A 61 1.25 -0.61 5.74
C TRP A 61 1.97 -1.86 6.25
N VAL A 62 1.25 -2.97 6.38
CA VAL A 62 1.78 -4.25 6.88
C VAL A 62 1.54 -5.36 5.87
N PHE A 63 2.58 -6.18 5.66
CA PHE A 63 2.57 -7.29 4.72
C PHE A 63 2.47 -8.64 5.46
N HIS A 64 1.64 -9.55 4.95
CA HIS A 64 1.42 -10.87 5.55
C HIS A 64 1.44 -11.99 4.49
N PRO A 65 1.98 -13.18 4.82
CA PRO A 65 2.74 -13.48 6.04
C PRO A 65 4.06 -12.69 6.09
N GLN A 66 4.54 -12.40 7.30
CA GLN A 66 5.88 -11.87 7.50
C GLN A 66 6.82 -13.06 7.35
N ASP A 67 7.48 -13.11 6.20
CA ASP A 67 8.33 -14.21 5.78
C ASP A 67 9.76 -13.69 5.53
N ASN A 68 10.76 -14.54 5.70
CA ASN A 68 12.15 -14.23 5.38
C ASN A 68 12.48 -14.47 3.90
N ASP A 69 11.48 -14.76 3.07
CA ASP A 69 11.63 -14.92 1.63
C ASP A 69 12.22 -13.66 0.97
N THR A 70 13.20 -13.82 0.09
CA THR A 70 13.81 -12.71 -0.67
C THR A 70 12.80 -11.96 -1.53
N ARG A 71 11.72 -12.64 -1.96
CA ARG A 71 10.58 -12.05 -2.66
C ARG A 71 9.81 -11.11 -1.76
N TYR A 72 9.59 -11.50 -0.50
CA TYR A 72 8.95 -10.65 0.51
C TYR A 72 9.72 -9.33 0.65
N GLN A 73 11.03 -9.42 0.87
CA GLN A 73 11.89 -8.23 1.03
C GLN A 73 11.89 -7.35 -0.23
N THR A 74 11.93 -7.97 -1.42
CA THR A 74 11.90 -7.23 -2.68
C THR A 74 10.61 -6.42 -2.82
N ILE A 75 9.46 -7.02 -2.49
CA ILE A 75 8.16 -6.35 -2.58
C ILE A 75 8.00 -5.28 -1.50
N GLU A 76 8.45 -5.57 -0.29
CA GLU A 76 8.46 -4.62 0.81
C GLU A 76 9.26 -3.36 0.43
N VAL A 77 10.45 -3.53 -0.14
CA VAL A 77 11.27 -2.40 -0.62
C VAL A 77 10.57 -1.61 -1.73
N ILE A 78 9.84 -2.27 -2.66
CA ILE A 78 9.04 -1.58 -3.68
C ILE A 78 7.99 -0.70 -3.03
N ILE A 79 7.23 -1.26 -2.09
CA ILE A 79 6.10 -0.60 -1.44
C ILE A 79 6.62 0.58 -0.60
N GLN A 80 7.66 0.35 0.21
CA GLN A 80 8.29 1.40 1.01
C GLN A 80 8.82 2.53 0.14
N HIS A 81 9.46 2.20 -0.99
CA HIS A 81 9.95 3.22 -1.90
C HIS A 81 8.82 3.95 -2.63
N ALA A 82 7.72 3.27 -2.97
CA ALA A 82 6.54 3.90 -3.56
C ALA A 82 5.91 4.92 -2.60
N ILE A 83 5.80 4.57 -1.32
CA ILE A 83 5.25 5.45 -0.28
C ILE A 83 6.23 6.58 0.07
N LYS A 84 7.54 6.31 0.17
CA LYS A 84 8.57 7.33 0.43
C LYS A 84 8.73 8.32 -0.73
N LYS A 85 8.58 7.85 -1.97
CA LYS A 85 8.61 8.72 -3.17
C LYS A 85 7.37 9.56 -3.33
N GLN A 86 6.32 9.29 -2.56
CA GLN A 86 5.16 10.15 -2.51
C GLN A 86 5.61 11.47 -1.89
N PRO A 87 5.65 12.59 -2.65
CA PRO A 87 5.95 13.86 -2.05
C PRO A 87 4.89 14.12 -0.98
N ALA A 88 5.27 14.72 0.15
CA ALA A 88 4.36 15.17 1.20
C ALA A 88 3.33 16.23 0.73
N ASN A 89 3.16 16.39 -0.59
CA ASN A 89 2.42 17.42 -1.28
C ASN A 89 1.51 16.81 -2.35
N LEU A 90 0.38 16.28 -1.91
CA LEU A 90 -0.88 16.30 -2.70
C LEU A 90 -2.01 16.82 -1.81
N ILE A 91 -1.70 17.80 -0.94
CA ILE A 91 -2.69 18.76 -0.46
C ILE A 91 -2.49 20.01 -1.31
N ARG A 92 -2.99 19.99 -2.54
CA ARG A 92 -3.24 21.23 -3.27
C ARG A 92 -4.68 21.18 -3.75
N THR A 93 -5.50 21.81 -2.93
CA THR A 93 -6.82 22.35 -3.25
C THR A 93 -6.90 22.79 -4.71
N ALA A 94 -7.82 22.19 -5.46
CA ALA A 94 -8.39 22.84 -6.62
C ALA A 94 -9.34 23.92 -6.08
N SER A 95 -8.95 25.18 -6.29
CA SER A 95 -9.82 26.35 -6.15
C SER A 95 -10.60 26.57 -7.43
#